data_AF-A0A2X0SSX5-F1
#
_entry.id   AF-A0A2X0SSX5-F1
#
_cell.length_a   1.000
_cell.length_b   1.000
_cell.length_c   1.000
_cell.angle_alpha   90.00
_cell.angle_beta   90.00
_cell.angle_gamma   90.00
#
_symmetry.space_group_name_H-M   'P 1'
#
loop_
_entity.id
_entity.type
_entity.pdbx_description
1 polymer ?
#
loop_
_entity_poly.entity_id
_entity_poly.type
_entity_poly.pdbx_seq_one_letter_code
_entity_poly.pdbx_strand_id
1 'polypeptide(L)'
;MSEYVITAKSADTDEAYLSAIFEDNKLVAIVQNKKVSSEVKIEHIAKFLLSIKSEERYYPKDISSFIENYVSVIDAIDVVGDNFVVIDF
;
A
#
# COMPACT_ATOMS: atom_id res chain seq x y z
N MET A 1 18.80 -2.85 -9.54
CA MET A 1 17.77 -2.94 -8.50
C MET A 1 16.48 -2.49 -9.16
N SER A 2 15.45 -3.33 -9.14
CA SER A 2 14.14 -2.98 -9.69
C SER A 2 13.28 -2.46 -8.54
N GLU A 3 12.95 -1.18 -8.60
CA GLU A 3 11.98 -0.56 -7.69
C GLU A 3 10.65 -0.42 -8.42
N TYR A 4 9.56 -0.82 -7.77
CA TYR A 4 8.22 -0.61 -8.29
C TYR A 4 7.22 -0.39 -7.15
N VAL A 5 6.12 0.26 -7.50
CA VAL A 5 5.04 0.60 -6.56
C VAL A 5 3.74 -0.02 -7.04
N ILE A 6 2.98 -0.58 -6.12
CA ILE A 6 1.59 -0.97 -6.36
C ILE A 6 0.70 -0.06 -5.54
N THR A 7 -0.21 0.63 -6.20
CA THR A 7 -1.16 1.55 -5.55
C THR A 7 -2.57 0.98 -5.60
N ALA A 8 -3.30 1.11 -4.50
CA ALA A 8 -4.70 0.79 -4.40
C ALA A 8 -5.54 2.04 -4.20
N LYS A 9 -6.75 2.04 -4.77
CA LYS A 9 -7.77 3.08 -4.61
C LYS A 9 -9.13 2.45 -4.31
N SER A 10 -10.02 3.21 -3.69
CA SER A 10 -11.43 2.81 -3.59
C SER A 10 -12.13 2.97 -4.95
N ALA A 11 -13.21 2.23 -5.19
CA ALA A 11 -13.91 2.26 -6.48
C ALA A 11 -14.43 3.66 -6.85
N ASP A 12 -14.80 4.46 -5.84
CA ASP A 12 -15.48 5.75 -6.02
C ASP A 12 -14.52 6.96 -6.18
N THR A 13 -13.20 6.73 -6.14
CA THR A 13 -12.21 7.81 -6.21
C THR A 13 -10.99 7.42 -7.04
N ASP A 14 -10.38 8.41 -7.67
CA ASP A 14 -9.06 8.30 -8.30
C ASP A 14 -7.93 8.72 -7.35
N GLU A 15 -8.24 9.10 -6.11
CA GLU A 15 -7.22 9.35 -5.10
C GLU A 15 -6.57 8.03 -4.64
N ALA A 16 -5.24 8.03 -4.53
CA ALA A 16 -4.51 6.91 -3.95
C ALA A 16 -5.00 6.68 -2.51
N TYR A 17 -5.26 5.42 -2.14
CA TYR A 17 -5.53 5.05 -0.77
C TYR A 17 -4.24 4.50 -0.13
N LEU A 18 -3.75 3.37 -0.62
CA LEU A 18 -2.57 2.70 -0.11
C LEU A 18 -1.57 2.49 -1.24
N SER A 19 -0.28 2.59 -0.95
CA SER A 19 0.78 2.21 -1.88
C SER A 19 1.78 1.31 -1.19
N ALA A 20 2.14 0.20 -1.83
CA ALA A 20 3.19 -0.71 -1.39
C ALA A 20 4.42 -0.50 -2.28
N ILE A 21 5.57 -0.25 -1.65
CA ILE A 21 6.84 -0.04 -2.33
C ILE A 21 7.65 -1.33 -2.24
N PHE A 22 8.11 -1.82 -3.39
CA PHE A 22 8.92 -3.01 -3.50
C PHE A 22 10.29 -2.70 -4.09
N GLU A 23 11.32 -3.26 -3.47
CA GLU A 23 12.70 -3.27 -3.98
C GLU A 23 13.14 -4.72 -4.19
N ASP A 24 13.52 -5.06 -5.42
CA ASP A 24 13.89 -6.44 -5.80
C ASP A 24 12.84 -7.46 -5.31
N ASN A 25 11.56 -7.15 -5.55
CA ASN A 25 10.37 -7.88 -5.11
C ASN A 25 10.14 -7.98 -3.58
N LYS A 26 10.92 -7.29 -2.75
CA LYS A 26 10.73 -7.23 -1.29
C LYS A 26 9.91 -6.02 -0.91
N LEU A 27 8.87 -6.22 -0.11
CA LEU A 27 8.11 -5.11 0.47
C LEU A 27 9.00 -4.35 1.46
N VAL A 28 9.26 -3.07 1.18
CA VAL A 28 10.12 -2.22 2.02
C VAL A 28 9.36 -1.12 2.75
N ALA A 29 8.25 -0.65 2.20
CA ALA A 29 7.43 0.38 2.81
C ALA A 29 5.98 0.35 2.35
N ILE A 30 5.10 0.94 3.15
CA ILE A 30 3.71 1.20 2.82
C ILE A 30 3.41 2.68 3.06
N VAL A 31 2.67 3.28 2.14
CA VAL A 31 2.19 4.65 2.26
C VAL A 31 0.67 4.64 2.31
N GLN A 32 0.10 5.27 3.33
CA GLN A 32 -1.33 5.53 3.43
C GLN A 32 -1.61 7.00 3.16
N ASN A 33 -2.61 7.27 2.31
CA ASN A 33 -3.07 8.61 2.08
C ASN A 33 -3.80 9.17 3.32
N LYS A 34 -3.26 10.26 3.84
CA LYS A 34 -3.76 10.97 5.02
C LYS A 34 -5.17 11.53 4.84
N LYS A 35 -5.57 11.88 3.61
CA LYS A 35 -6.94 12.34 3.29
C LYS A 35 -7.99 11.26 3.54
N VAL A 36 -7.62 9.99 3.38
CA VAL A 36 -8.53 8.89 3.66
C VAL A 36 -8.59 8.59 5.14
N SER A 37 -7.43 8.57 5.81
CA SER A 37 -7.38 8.54 7.27
C SER A 37 -6.06 9.08 7.81
N SER A 38 -6.14 9.87 8.88
CA SER A 38 -4.98 10.35 9.64
C SER A 38 -4.33 9.29 10.53
N GLU A 39 -5.01 8.18 10.78
CA GLU A 39 -4.54 7.06 11.59
C GLU A 39 -4.22 5.86 10.70
N VAL A 40 -3.20 5.07 11.06
CA VAL A 40 -2.84 3.86 10.34
C VAL A 40 -3.99 2.84 10.42
N LYS A 41 -4.57 2.48 9.27
CA LYS A 41 -5.65 1.49 9.18
C LYS A 41 -5.07 0.10 8.95
N ILE A 42 -4.67 -0.56 10.04
CA ILE A 42 -4.02 -1.89 10.02
C ILE A 42 -4.85 -2.93 9.23
N GLU A 43 -6.17 -2.98 9.45
CA GLU A 43 -7.06 -3.92 8.75
C GLU A 43 -7.08 -3.69 7.23
N HIS A 44 -7.05 -2.43 6.80
CA HIS A 44 -7.07 -2.07 5.39
C HIS A 44 -5.73 -2.39 4.73
N ILE A 45 -4.63 -2.18 5.47
CA ILE A 45 -3.29 -2.59 5.04
C ILE A 45 -3.22 -4.11 4.87
N ALA A 46 -3.74 -4.88 5.82
CA ALA A 46 -3.78 -6.33 5.71
C ALA A 46 -4.58 -6.80 4.49
N LYS A 47 -5.77 -6.22 4.27
CA LYS A 47 -6.63 -6.48 3.10
C LYS A 47 -5.92 -6.14 1.77
N PHE A 48 -5.22 -5.02 1.74
CA PHE A 48 -4.41 -4.59 0.60
C PHE A 48 -3.27 -5.57 0.32
N LEU A 49 -2.47 -5.92 1.33
CA LEU A 49 -1.36 -6.87 1.18
C LEU A 49 -1.82 -8.25 0.70
N LEU A 50 -2.98 -8.72 1.17
CA LEU A 50 -3.60 -9.95 0.67
C LEU A 50 -3.98 -9.85 -0.81
N SER A 51 -4.53 -8.70 -1.23
CA SER A 51 -4.97 -8.46 -2.62
C SER A 51 -3.81 -8.39 -3.60
N ILE A 52 -2.64 -7.92 -3.16
CA ILE A 52 -1.43 -7.84 -3.97
C ILE A 52 -0.46 -9.00 -3.73
N LYS A 53 -0.89 -10.06 -3.04
CA LYS A 53 -0.01 -11.20 -2.75
C LYS A 53 0.39 -11.92 -4.04
N SER A 54 1.67 -12.23 -4.20
CA SER A 54 2.22 -13.01 -5.31
C SER A 54 3.35 -13.92 -4.80
N GLU A 55 3.55 -15.08 -5.44
CA GLU A 55 4.66 -15.99 -5.13
C GLU A 55 6.04 -15.38 -5.42
N GLU A 56 6.08 -14.40 -6.33
CA GLU A 56 7.32 -13.70 -6.70
C GLU A 56 7.67 -12.57 -5.72
N ARG A 57 6.76 -12.25 -4.78
CA ARG A 57 6.90 -11.12 -3.83
C ARG A 57 7.26 -11.62 -2.44
N TYR A 58 8.24 -10.96 -1.83
CA TYR A 58 8.72 -11.25 -0.49
C TYR A 58 8.13 -10.27 0.52
N TYR A 59 7.45 -10.81 1.52
CA TYR A 59 6.82 -10.05 2.58
C TYR A 59 7.56 -10.28 3.92
N PRO A 60 7.54 -9.30 4.84
CA PRO A 60 8.07 -9.48 6.17
C PRO A 60 7.38 -10.64 6.89
N LYS A 61 8.14 -11.41 7.69
CA LYS A 61 7.56 -12.48 8.52
C LYS A 61 6.62 -11.93 9.59
N ASP A 62 6.96 -10.79 10.16
CA ASP A 62 6.15 -10.07 11.15
C ASP A 62 5.53 -8.83 10.49
N ILE A 63 4.32 -9.00 9.97
CA ILE A 63 3.57 -7.92 9.32
C ILE A 63 3.16 -6.85 10.34
N SER A 64 2.84 -7.23 11.58
CA SER A 64 2.42 -6.28 12.60
C SER A 64 3.55 -5.31 12.95
N SER A 65 4.73 -5.84 13.27
CA SER A 65 5.91 -5.02 13.54
C SER A 65 6.33 -4.20 12.32
N PHE A 66 6.19 -4.76 11.11
CA PHE A 66 6.44 -4.01 9.89
C PHE A 66 5.52 -2.80 9.73
N ILE A 67 4.21 -2.98 9.95
CA ILE A 67 3.21 -1.92 9.85
C ILE A 67 3.53 -0.77 10.81
N GLU A 68 3.98 -1.07 12.03
CA GLU A 68 4.33 -0.05 13.03
C GLU A 68 5.55 0.80 12.64
N ASN A 69 6.51 0.23 11.91
CA ASN A 69 7.80 0.87 11.64
C ASN A 69 7.95 1.41 10.20
N TYR A 70 7.21 0.85 9.25
CA TYR A 70 7.41 1.07 7.81
C TYR A 70 6.15 1.55 7.09
N VAL A 71 5.11 1.96 7.84
CA VAL A 71 3.95 2.66 7.29
C VAL A 71 4.08 4.16 7.52
N SER A 72 4.00 4.93 6.44
CA SER A 72 3.93 6.40 6.49
C SER A 72 2.54 6.88 6.11
N VAL A 73 2.01 7.86 6.85
CA VAL A 73 0.73 8.51 6.55
C VAL A 73 1.02 9.92 6.02
N ILE A 74 0.86 10.12 4.71
CA ILE A 74 1.15 11.39 4.03
C ILE A 74 0.04 11.74 3.04
N ASP A 75 -0.06 13.01 2.66
CA ASP A 75 -1.04 13.43 1.65
C ASP A 75 -0.64 12.92 0.27
N ALA A 76 -1.61 12.42 -0.49
CA ALA A 76 -1.40 12.12 -1.91
C ALA A 76 -1.10 13.41 -2.68
N ILE A 77 -0.03 13.39 -3.48
CA ILE A 77 0.41 14.54 -4.29
C ILE A 77 -0.38 14.60 -5.62
N ASP A 78 -0.84 13.45 -6.12
CA ASP A 78 -1.58 13.33 -7.39
C ASP A 78 -2.61 12.18 -7.34
N VAL A 79 -3.46 12.10 -8.36
CA VAL A 79 -4.40 10.99 -8.59
C VAL A 79 -3.68 9.78 -9.19
N VAL A 80 -4.23 8.58 -8.99
CA VAL A 80 -3.66 7.36 -9.55
C VAL A 80 -3.97 7.31 -11.04
N GLY A 81 -2.93 7.08 -11.87
CA GLY A 81 -3.07 6.81 -13.30
C GLY A 81 -3.59 5.39 -13.57
N ASP A 82 -3.21 4.75 -14.68
CA ASP A 82 -3.82 3.47 -15.11
C ASP A 82 -3.35 2.22 -14.33
N ASN A 83 -2.29 2.31 -13.52
CA ASN A 83 -1.69 1.17 -12.81
C ASN A 83 -2.10 1.14 -11.33
N PHE A 84 -3.31 0.62 -11.06
CA PHE A 84 -3.85 0.49 -9.70
C PHE A 84 -4.58 -0.82 -9.48
N VAL A 85 -4.84 -1.10 -8.20
CA VAL A 85 -5.76 -2.15 -7.76
C VAL A 85 -6.99 -1.48 -7.13
N VAL A 86 -8.19 -1.85 -7.57
CA VAL A 86 -9.42 -1.42 -6.90
C VAL A 86 -9.70 -2.35 -5.74
N ILE A 87 -9.85 -1.78 -4.54
CA ILE A 87 -10.19 -2.52 -3.34
C ILE A 87 -11.36 -1.81 -2.68
N ASP A 88 -12.41 -2.56 -2.36
CA ASP A 88 -13.44 -2.10 -1.44
C ASP A 88 -12.84 -2.17 -0.04
N PHE A 89 -12.65 -1.04 0.63
CA PHE A 89 -11.89 -0.96 1.88
C PHE A 89 -12.80 -1.12 3.09
#